data_AF-A0A3D2FWF5-F1
#
_entry.id   AF-A0A3D2FWF5-F1
#
_cell.length_a   1.000
_cell.length_b   1.000
_cell.length_c   1.000
_cell.angle_alpha   90.00
_cell.angle_beta   90.00
_cell.angle_gamma   90.00
#
_symmetry.space_group_name_H-M   'P 1'
#
loop_
_entity.id
_entity.type
_entity.pdbx_description
1 polymer ?
#
loop_
_entity_poly.entity_id
_entity_poly.type
_entity_poly.pdbx_seq_one_letter_code
_entity_poly.pdbx_strand_id
1 'polypeptide(L)' 'SNQILRVNVANIRRKIEKNPAEPKYIFTEIGVGYRMTDADAPDEPEQ' A
#
# COMPACT_ATOMS: atom_id res chain seq x y z
N SER A 1 -8.42 18.67 -0.26
CA SER A 1 -7.50 18.05 -1.24
C SER A 1 -7.01 16.63 -0.92
N ASN A 2 -7.41 15.99 0.20
CA ASN A 2 -6.96 14.63 0.53
C ASN A 2 -7.78 13.50 -0.18
N GLN A 3 -8.99 13.80 -0.65
CA GLN A 3 -9.88 12.83 -1.31
C GLN A 3 -9.29 12.29 -2.62
N ILE A 4 -8.67 13.15 -3.43
CA ILE A 4 -8.05 12.73 -4.70
C ILE A 4 -6.92 11.72 -4.44
N LEU A 5 -6.06 11.99 -3.45
CA LEU A 5 -4.97 11.09 -3.09
C LEU A 5 -5.50 9.74 -2.59
N ARG A 6 -6.53 9.72 -1.74
CA ARG A 6 -7.19 8.49 -1.28
C ARG A 6 -7.73 7.65 -2.42
N VAL A 7 -8.42 8.30 -3.38
CA VAL A 7 -8.96 7.63 -4.58
C VAL A 7 -7.82 7.04 -5.41
N ASN A 8 -6.75 7.80 -5.64
CA ASN A 8 -5.61 7.33 -6.40
C ASN A 8 -4.89 6.16 -5.73
N VAL A 9 -4.68 6.19 -4.41
CA VAL A 9 -4.09 5.07 -3.66
C VAL A 9 -4.97 3.82 -3.75
N ALA A 10 -6.30 3.98 -3.65
CA ALA A 10 -7.22 2.85 -3.83
C ALA A 10 -7.12 2.26 -5.24
N ASN A 11 -7.00 3.10 -6.27
CA ASN A 11 -6.82 2.65 -7.66
C ASN A 11 -5.47 1.98 -7.89
N ILE A 12 -4.39 2.45 -7.26
CA ILE A 12 -3.07 1.82 -7.34
C ILE A 12 -3.07 0.46 -6.65
N ARG A 13 -3.60 0.36 -5.42
CA ARG A 13 -3.68 -0.92 -4.69
C ARG A 13 -4.44 -2.00 -5.48
N ARG A 14 -5.53 -1.63 -6.17
CA ARG A 14 -6.26 -2.56 -7.06
C ARG A 14 -5.42 -3.13 -8.21
N LYS A 15 -4.35 -2.44 -8.61
CA LYS A 15 -3.48 -2.86 -9.72
C LYS A 15 -2.29 -3.69 -9.26
N ILE A 16 -1.75 -3.43 -8.07
CA ILE A 16 -0.49 -4.01 -7.61
C ILE A 16 -0.65 -5.00 -6.46
N GLU A 17 -1.69 -4.85 -5.63
CA GLU A 17 -1.92 -5.75 -4.51
C GLU A 17 -2.68 -6.99 -4.99
N LYS A 18 -2.26 -8.17 -4.54
CA LYS A 18 -3.01 -9.41 -4.77
C LYS A 18 -4.42 -9.32 -4.15
N ASN A 19 -4.51 -8.71 -2.98
CA ASN A 19 -5.76 -8.38 -2.29
C ASN A 19 -5.70 -6.94 -1.78
N PRO A 20 -6.48 -5.99 -2.35
CA PRO A 20 -6.43 -4.59 -1.94
C PRO A 20 -6.82 -4.33 -0.47
N ALA A 21 -7.51 -5.28 0.19
CA ALA A 21 -7.85 -5.21 1.60
C ALA A 21 -6.69 -5.63 2.52
N GLU A 22 -5.68 -6.30 1.98
CA GLU A 22 -4.48 -6.78 2.68
C GLU A 22 -3.23 -6.19 1.98
N PRO A 23 -3.00 -4.88 2.11
CA PRO A 23 -1.94 -4.20 1.37
C PRO A 23 -0.55 -4.67 1.82
N LYS A 24 0.30 -5.02 0.86
CA LYS A 24 1.72 -5.37 1.06
C LYS A 24 2.65 -4.26 0.61
N TYR A 25 2.28 -3.47 -0.40
CA TYR A 25 3.18 -2.50 -1.02
C TYR A 25 2.92 -1.07 -0.54
N ILE A 26 1.67 -0.67 -0.33
CA ILE A 26 1.34 0.69 0.12
C ILE A 26 0.55 0.64 1.42
N PHE A 27 1.12 1.14 2.51
CA PHE A 27 0.50 1.21 3.82
C PHE A 27 -0.10 2.59 4.09
N THR A 28 -1.15 2.61 4.91
CA THR A 28 -1.72 3.87 5.43
C THR A 28 -1.10 4.12 6.80
N GLU A 29 -0.38 5.23 6.94
CA GLU A 29 0.16 5.70 8.21
C GLU A 29 -0.81 6.73 8.80
N ILE A 30 -1.57 6.34 9.83
CA ILE A 30 -2.67 7.14 10.38
C ILE A 30 -2.14 8.49 10.88
N GLY A 31 -2.76 9.59 10.43
CA GLY A 31 -2.35 10.95 10.79
C GLY A 31 -1.14 11.49 10.01
N VAL A 32 -0.49 10.66 9.17
CA VAL A 32 0.69 11.03 8.40
C VAL A 32 0.42 10.98 6.90
N GLY A 33 0.02 9.82 6.37
CA GLY A 33 -0.16 9.64 4.93
C GLY A 33 -0.01 8.19 4.48
N TYR A 34 0.82 7.97 3.47
CA TYR A 34 1.06 6.66 2.89
C TYR A 34 2.55 6.37 2.83
N ARG A 35 2.92 5.11 3.01
CA ARG A 35 4.30 4.63 2.94
C ARG A 35 4.38 3.40 2.04
N MET A 36 5.45 3.30 1.25
CA MET A 36 5.74 2.11 0.47
C MET A 36 6.60 1.13 1.27
N THR A 37 6.47 -0.18 0.99
CA THR A 37 7.45 -1.15 1.49
C THR A 37 8.82 -0.91 0.86
N ASP A 38 9.88 -1.24 1.59
CA ASP A 38 11.23 -1.26 1.04
C ASP A 38 11.33 -2.41 0.02
N ALA A 39 12.01 -2.15 -1.10
CA ALA A 39 12.03 -3.02 -2.28
C ALA A 39 12.69 -4.40 -2.04
N ASP A 40 13.42 -4.55 -0.93
CA ASP A 40 14.19 -5.74 -0.59
C ASP A 40 13.50 -6.63 0.45
N ALA A 41 12.26 -6.32 0.85
CA ALA A 41 11.49 -7.21 1.72
C ALA A 41 11.11 -8.46 0.93
N PRO A 42 11.58 -9.66 1.31
CA PRO A 42 11.24 -10.88 0.59
C PRO A 42 9.72 -11.09 0.56
N ASP A 43 9.20 -11.57 -0.57
CA ASP A 43 7.76 -11.82 -0.78
C ASP A 43 7.17 -12.84 0.22
N GLU A 44 8.04 -13.58 0.90
CA GLU A 44 7.74 -14.54 1.96
C GLU A 44 8.58 -14.22 3.21
N PRO A 45 8.00 -14.28 4.43
CA PRO A 45 8.82 -14.37 5.63
C PRO A 45 9.63 -15.67 5.57
N GLU A 46 10.95 -15.58 5.78
CA GLU A 46 11.76 -16.75 6.12
C GLU A 46 11.08 -17.44 7.32
N GLN A 47 10.66 -18.69 7.11
CA GLN A 47 10.09 -19.55 8.15
C GLN A 47 11.14 -19.90 9.20
#